data_AF-L8LNN0-F1
#
_entry.id   AF-L8LNN0-F1
#
_cell.length_a   1.000
_cell.length_b   1.000
_cell.length_c   1.000
_cell.angle_alpha   90.00
_cell.angle_beta   90.00
_cell.angle_gamma   90.00
#
_symmetry.space_group_name_H-M   'P 1'
#
loop_
_entity.id
_entity.type
_entity.pdbx_description
1 polymer ?
#
loop_
_entity_poly.entity_id
_entity_poly.type
_entity_poly.pdbx_seq_one_letter_code
_entity_poly.pdbx_strand_id
1 'polypeptide(L)'
;MTPPNLTVSYSDNNPTIKLPVRVSVLEAMAFKTACDQLLRQTSVETILIDCQYTSFIDSSGVGALVHLLKGTREKHIELMLINVGTSVLEVLTITGLDQALKIKPIRYGKTNSNQNLPETHPSVRSWVKRGIDILGSLVGLAITGILFIPIAIAIKVNSPGPIFFSQVRCGWLGKKFRIWKFRSMLADAEKYKAELLDMNDLSDPKMFKSENDPRITRVGRFLRRTSLDELPQFWNVLKGEMSLVGTRPPTPDEVELYEVPEWQRLNVKPGMTGEWQVKGRSTVRTFEEVIRLDLNYQENWSLKYDLELILSTILILFRKNSGAY
;
A
#
# COMPACT_ATOMS: atom_id res chain seq x y z
N MET A 1 11.66 12.55 -18.92
CA MET A 1 10.56 12.64 -19.92
C MET A 1 9.61 13.74 -19.47
N THR A 2 9.23 14.66 -20.35
CA THR A 2 8.19 15.66 -20.05
C THR A 2 6.84 14.96 -19.86
N PRO A 3 6.04 15.35 -18.86
CA PRO A 3 4.71 14.79 -18.68
C PRO A 3 3.87 15.01 -19.94
N PRO A 4 3.06 14.04 -20.39
CA PRO A 4 2.23 14.20 -21.57
C PRO A 4 1.22 15.34 -21.36
N ASN A 5 1.00 16.14 -22.40
CA ASN A 5 0.00 17.21 -22.34
C ASN A 5 -1.40 16.58 -22.26
N LEU A 6 -2.07 16.76 -21.12
CA LEU A 6 -3.46 16.36 -20.97
C LEU A 6 -4.38 17.38 -21.65
N THR A 7 -5.43 16.87 -22.27
CA THR A 7 -6.44 17.72 -22.90
C THR A 7 -7.45 18.17 -21.84
N VAL A 8 -7.53 19.49 -21.63
CA VAL A 8 -8.55 20.12 -20.78
C VAL A 8 -9.47 20.93 -21.68
N SER A 9 -10.77 20.62 -21.65
CA SER A 9 -11.81 21.37 -22.35
C SER A 9 -12.73 22.07 -21.36
N TYR A 10 -13.28 23.23 -21.70
CA TYR A 10 -14.18 23.98 -20.83
C TYR A 10 -15.59 24.02 -21.42
N SER A 11 -16.61 23.80 -20.60
CA SER A 11 -18.01 24.05 -20.91
C SER A 11 -18.61 24.83 -19.76
N ASP A 12 -19.10 26.05 -20.01
CA ASP A 12 -19.74 26.91 -19.01
C ASP A 12 -18.93 27.01 -17.69
N ASN A 13 -17.63 27.34 -17.80
CA ASN A 13 -16.66 27.38 -16.69
C ASN A 13 -16.34 26.06 -15.96
N ASN A 14 -16.94 24.93 -16.36
CA ASN A 14 -16.62 23.62 -15.80
C ASN A 14 -15.53 22.93 -16.64
N PRO A 15 -14.30 22.77 -16.12
CA PRO A 15 -13.25 22.06 -16.81
C PRO A 15 -13.53 20.56 -16.86
N THR A 16 -13.29 19.97 -18.03
CA THR A 16 -13.27 18.52 -18.25
C THR A 16 -11.85 18.09 -18.61
N ILE A 17 -11.24 17.27 -17.76
CA ILE A 17 -9.95 16.63 -18.05
C ILE A 17 -10.22 15.29 -18.71
N LYS A 18 -9.68 15.09 -19.93
CA LYS A 18 -9.71 13.79 -20.60
C LYS A 18 -8.54 12.95 -20.14
N LEU A 19 -8.82 11.83 -19.48
CA LEU A 19 -7.78 10.89 -19.10
C LEU A 19 -7.30 10.09 -20.34
N PRO A 20 -6.00 9.80 -20.43
CA PRO A 20 -5.46 8.96 -21.48
C PRO A 20 -5.89 7.50 -21.30
N VAL A 21 -5.56 6.67 -22.29
CA VAL A 21 -5.86 5.22 -22.26
C VAL A 21 -5.20 4.53 -21.07
N ARG A 22 -3.95 4.90 -20.78
CA ARG A 22 -3.16 4.37 -19.67
C ARG A 22 -2.79 5.51 -18.73
N VAL A 23 -3.14 5.39 -17.45
CA VAL A 23 -2.71 6.32 -16.40
C VAL A 23 -1.65 5.63 -15.55
N SER A 24 -0.39 5.74 -15.97
CA SER A 24 0.78 5.33 -15.19
C SER A 24 1.40 6.55 -14.50
N VAL A 25 2.57 6.39 -13.86
CA VAL A 25 3.21 7.49 -13.13
C VAL A 25 3.37 8.79 -13.92
N LEU A 26 3.74 8.73 -15.21
CA LEU A 26 3.97 9.94 -16.01
C LEU A 26 2.66 10.68 -16.30
N GLU A 27 1.61 9.95 -16.69
CA GLU A 27 0.28 10.52 -16.91
C GLU A 27 -0.35 10.99 -15.60
N ALA A 28 -0.13 10.27 -14.50
CA ALA A 28 -0.62 10.65 -13.18
C ALA A 28 0.02 11.96 -12.68
N MET A 29 1.31 12.17 -12.94
CA MET A 29 2.00 13.44 -12.65
C MET A 29 1.47 14.59 -13.52
N ALA A 30 1.25 14.35 -14.81
CA ALA A 30 0.61 15.31 -15.70
C ALA A 30 -0.79 15.68 -15.19
N PHE A 31 -1.54 14.66 -14.75
CA PHE A 31 -2.89 14.79 -14.22
C PHE A 31 -2.92 15.60 -12.94
N LYS A 32 -2.04 15.28 -11.98
CA LYS A 32 -1.87 16.07 -10.75
C LYS A 32 -1.57 17.54 -11.07
N THR A 33 -0.65 17.79 -12.00
CA THR A 33 -0.26 19.16 -12.40
C THR A 33 -1.44 19.94 -12.97
N ALA A 34 -2.22 19.33 -13.88
CA ALA A 34 -3.42 19.93 -14.43
C ALA A 34 -4.48 20.20 -13.34
N CYS A 35 -4.67 19.26 -12.42
CA CYS A 35 -5.58 19.41 -11.28
C CYS A 35 -5.16 20.57 -10.37
N ASP A 36 -3.86 20.66 -10.03
CA ASP A 36 -3.32 21.73 -9.18
C ASP A 36 -3.54 23.11 -9.82
N GLN A 37 -3.46 23.22 -11.15
CA GLN A 37 -3.77 24.46 -11.88
C GLN A 37 -5.25 24.81 -11.80
N LEU A 38 -6.15 23.84 -12.02
CA LEU A 38 -7.59 24.06 -11.94
C LEU A 38 -8.05 24.42 -10.53
N LEU A 39 -7.52 23.74 -9.52
CA LEU A 39 -7.87 24.02 -8.13
C LEU A 39 -7.51 25.46 -7.73
N ARG A 40 -6.50 26.09 -8.34
CA ARG A 40 -6.13 27.50 -8.07
C ARG A 40 -7.10 28.51 -8.68
N GLN A 41 -7.94 28.11 -9.63
CA GLN A 41 -8.93 29.00 -10.25
C GLN A 41 -10.13 29.18 -9.30
N THR A 42 -10.59 30.42 -9.13
CA THR A 42 -11.66 30.77 -8.18
C THR A 42 -13.07 30.57 -8.71
N SER A 43 -13.24 30.35 -10.02
CA SER A 43 -14.54 30.31 -10.70
C SER A 43 -15.02 28.90 -11.05
N VAL A 44 -14.32 27.85 -10.61
CA VAL A 44 -14.62 26.46 -10.95
C VAL A 44 -15.55 25.88 -9.89
N GLU A 45 -16.80 25.59 -10.27
CA GLU A 45 -17.77 24.94 -9.37
C GLU A 45 -17.70 23.42 -9.48
N THR A 46 -17.47 22.88 -10.69
CA THR A 46 -17.42 21.45 -10.96
C THR A 46 -16.22 21.07 -11.83
N ILE A 47 -15.49 20.02 -11.44
CA ILE A 47 -14.44 19.39 -12.25
C ILE A 47 -14.96 18.04 -12.75
N LEU A 48 -14.92 17.85 -14.07
CA LEU A 48 -15.28 16.60 -14.73
C LEU A 48 -14.01 15.84 -15.15
N ILE A 49 -13.96 14.55 -14.85
CA ILE A 49 -12.90 13.64 -15.29
C ILE A 49 -13.50 12.65 -16.29
N ASP A 50 -13.11 12.76 -17.56
CA ASP A 50 -13.61 11.90 -18.63
C ASP A 50 -12.70 10.67 -18.79
N CYS A 51 -13.27 9.50 -18.47
CA CYS A 51 -12.61 8.21 -18.51
C CYS A 51 -12.97 7.37 -19.76
N GLN A 52 -13.58 7.97 -20.80
CA GLN A 52 -14.14 7.25 -21.95
C GLN A 52 -13.18 6.22 -22.57
N TYR A 53 -11.89 6.57 -22.65
CA TYR A 53 -10.86 5.73 -23.28
C TYR A 53 -9.93 5.07 -22.27
N THR A 54 -10.07 5.35 -20.98
CA THR A 54 -9.16 4.87 -19.94
C THR A 54 -9.42 3.40 -19.65
N SER A 55 -8.42 2.55 -19.88
CA SER A 55 -8.49 1.11 -19.65
C SER A 55 -7.56 0.64 -18.51
N PHE A 56 -6.60 1.47 -18.11
CA PHE A 56 -5.65 1.14 -17.04
C PHE A 56 -5.35 2.34 -16.16
N ILE A 57 -5.36 2.11 -14.85
CA ILE A 57 -4.93 3.07 -13.82
C ILE A 57 -4.07 2.30 -12.82
N ASP A 58 -2.83 2.74 -12.63
CA ASP A 58 -1.94 2.19 -11.62
C ASP A 58 -2.13 2.88 -10.25
N SER A 59 -1.36 2.47 -9.25
CA SER A 59 -1.41 3.11 -7.92
C SER A 59 -1.08 4.60 -7.96
N SER A 60 -0.22 5.07 -8.86
CA SER A 60 0.07 6.50 -9.05
C SER A 60 -1.16 7.26 -9.54
N GLY A 61 -1.88 6.70 -10.51
CA GLY A 61 -3.14 7.25 -11.00
C GLY A 61 -4.22 7.30 -9.91
N VAL A 62 -4.31 6.26 -9.07
CA VAL A 62 -5.17 6.27 -7.86
C VAL A 62 -4.73 7.39 -6.91
N GLY A 63 -3.43 7.53 -6.64
CA GLY A 63 -2.89 8.59 -5.79
C GLY A 63 -3.22 9.99 -6.30
N ALA A 64 -3.15 10.20 -7.61
CA ALA A 64 -3.52 11.48 -8.22
C ALA A 64 -5.02 11.77 -8.11
N LEU A 65 -5.90 10.76 -8.20
CA LEU A 65 -7.33 10.89 -7.94
C LEU A 65 -7.62 11.22 -6.46
N VAL A 66 -6.91 10.59 -5.52
CA VAL A 66 -7.02 10.88 -4.09
C VAL A 66 -6.59 12.32 -3.80
N HIS A 67 -5.49 12.78 -4.41
CA HIS A 67 -5.03 14.16 -4.31
C HIS A 67 -6.08 15.16 -4.81
N LEU A 68 -6.65 14.92 -5.99
CA LEU A 68 -7.72 15.75 -6.54
C LEU A 68 -8.97 15.75 -5.65
N LEU A 69 -9.39 14.58 -5.15
CA LEU A 69 -10.54 14.46 -4.27
C LEU A 69 -10.35 15.26 -2.97
N LYS A 70 -9.14 15.26 -2.41
CA LYS A 70 -8.81 16.07 -1.22
C LYS A 70 -8.89 17.56 -1.54
N GLY A 71 -8.23 18.01 -2.60
CA GLY A 71 -8.20 19.41 -3.00
C GLY A 71 -9.57 19.98 -3.37
N THR A 72 -10.43 19.17 -4.02
CA THR A 72 -11.81 19.57 -4.35
C THR A 72 -12.68 19.67 -3.11
N ARG A 73 -12.56 18.76 -2.13
CA ARG A 73 -13.27 18.85 -0.85
C ARG A 73 -12.89 20.08 -0.04
N GLU A 74 -11.60 20.40 0.04
CA GLU A 74 -11.10 21.59 0.75
C GLU A 74 -11.65 22.90 0.15
N LYS A 75 -11.87 22.92 -1.16
CA LYS A 75 -12.38 24.09 -1.90
C LYS A 75 -13.88 24.05 -2.17
N HIS A 76 -14.58 23.04 -1.66
CA HIS A 76 -16.01 22.80 -1.92
C HIS A 76 -16.38 22.73 -3.42
N ILE A 77 -15.47 22.21 -4.25
CA ILE A 77 -15.67 22.00 -5.69
C ILE A 77 -16.30 20.62 -5.89
N GLU A 78 -17.31 20.51 -6.74
CA GLU A 78 -17.89 19.22 -7.11
C GLU A 78 -16.93 18.44 -8.03
N LEU A 79 -16.67 17.18 -7.70
CA LEU A 79 -15.86 16.27 -8.51
C LEU A 79 -16.72 15.14 -9.06
N MET A 80 -16.68 14.94 -10.38
CA MET A 80 -17.42 13.86 -11.04
C MET A 80 -16.57 13.15 -12.08
N LEU A 81 -16.56 11.82 -12.03
CA LEU A 81 -15.99 10.97 -13.07
C LEU A 81 -17.10 10.58 -14.04
N ILE A 82 -16.88 10.79 -15.34
CA ILE A 82 -17.83 10.49 -16.41
C ILE A 82 -17.25 9.47 -17.38
N ASN A 83 -18.12 8.79 -18.11
CA ASN A 83 -17.76 7.74 -19.07
C ASN A 83 -16.81 6.70 -18.47
N VAL A 84 -17.08 6.27 -17.23
CA VAL A 84 -16.24 5.27 -16.54
C VAL A 84 -16.53 3.87 -17.08
N GLY A 85 -15.52 3.25 -17.71
CA GLY A 85 -15.56 1.86 -18.15
C GLY A 85 -15.32 0.86 -17.01
N THR A 86 -15.54 -0.44 -17.27
CA THR A 86 -15.47 -1.50 -16.25
C THR A 86 -14.11 -1.59 -15.56
N SER A 87 -13.00 -1.56 -16.30
CA SER A 87 -11.65 -1.70 -15.74
C SER A 87 -11.31 -0.58 -14.75
N VAL A 88 -11.75 0.65 -15.04
CA VAL A 88 -11.57 1.79 -14.12
C VAL A 88 -12.50 1.65 -12.91
N LEU A 89 -13.76 1.25 -13.14
CA LEU A 89 -14.72 1.04 -12.05
C LEU A 89 -14.25 -0.03 -11.06
N GLU A 90 -13.63 -1.11 -11.53
CA GLU A 90 -13.03 -2.15 -10.69
C GLU A 90 -11.91 -1.59 -9.81
N VAL A 91 -11.01 -0.78 -10.37
CA VAL A 91 -9.96 -0.09 -9.59
C VAL A 91 -10.56 0.81 -8.52
N LEU A 92 -11.58 1.59 -8.86
CA LEU A 92 -12.28 2.47 -7.90
C LEU A 92 -12.96 1.65 -6.78
N THR A 93 -13.54 0.50 -7.13
CA THR A 93 -14.18 -0.41 -6.17
C THR A 93 -13.15 -1.06 -5.23
N ILE A 94 -12.01 -1.51 -5.77
CA ILE A 94 -10.91 -2.11 -4.99
C ILE A 94 -10.37 -1.12 -3.95
N THR A 95 -10.26 0.15 -4.34
CA THR A 95 -9.73 1.24 -3.52
C THR A 95 -10.76 1.85 -2.58
N GLY A 96 -12.06 1.57 -2.80
CA GLY A 96 -13.18 2.18 -2.09
C GLY A 96 -13.47 3.62 -2.53
N LEU A 97 -12.84 4.09 -3.61
CA LEU A 97 -13.06 5.43 -4.16
C LEU A 97 -14.42 5.55 -4.84
N ASP A 98 -15.04 4.45 -5.24
CA ASP A 98 -16.41 4.39 -5.76
C ASP A 98 -17.45 4.93 -4.77
N GLN A 99 -17.19 4.81 -3.48
CA GLN A 99 -18.05 5.35 -2.41
C GLN A 99 -17.80 6.84 -2.15
N ALA A 100 -16.63 7.34 -2.55
CA ALA A 100 -16.17 8.69 -2.25
C ALA A 100 -16.34 9.68 -3.42
N LEU A 101 -16.48 9.17 -4.65
CA LEU A 101 -16.57 9.91 -5.90
C LEU A 101 -17.97 9.81 -6.51
N LYS A 102 -18.45 10.90 -7.13
CA LYS A 102 -19.63 10.83 -8.00
C LYS A 102 -19.22 10.22 -9.34
N ILE A 103 -19.79 9.07 -9.69
CA ILE A 103 -19.42 8.31 -10.90
C ILE A 103 -20.61 8.17 -11.85
N LYS A 104 -20.42 8.56 -13.11
CA LYS A 104 -21.32 8.27 -14.23
C LYS A 104 -20.67 7.20 -15.13
N PRO A 105 -21.10 5.93 -15.05
CA PRO A 105 -20.54 4.86 -15.88
C PRO A 105 -20.93 5.04 -17.35
N ILE A 106 -20.16 4.43 -18.26
CA ILE A 106 -20.53 4.37 -19.68
C ILE A 106 -21.87 3.64 -19.81
N ARG A 107 -22.88 4.31 -20.39
CA ARG A 107 -24.14 3.65 -20.77
C ARG A 107 -23.87 2.82 -22.04
N TYR A 108 -23.56 1.54 -21.86
CA TYR A 108 -23.40 0.63 -23.00
C TYR A 108 -24.74 0.44 -23.72
N GLY A 109 -24.89 1.04 -24.90
CA GLY A 109 -25.69 0.43 -25.96
C GLY A 109 -24.89 -0.74 -26.52
N LYS A 110 -25.43 -1.97 -26.44
CA LYS A 110 -24.88 -3.23 -26.96
C LYS A 110 -23.71 -3.05 -27.96
N THR A 111 -22.46 -3.05 -27.50
CA THR A 111 -21.30 -3.32 -28.35
C THR A 111 -20.19 -4.01 -27.56
N ASN A 112 -19.88 -5.23 -28.01
CA ASN A 112 -18.71 -6.10 -27.83
C ASN A 112 -17.93 -6.06 -26.50
N SER A 113 -18.21 -7.10 -25.72
CA SER A 113 -17.51 -7.64 -24.56
C SER A 113 -16.09 -8.17 -24.88
N ASN A 114 -15.16 -7.30 -25.23
CA ASN A 114 -13.74 -7.58 -24.93
C ASN A 114 -13.36 -6.75 -23.70
N GLN A 115 -13.95 -7.11 -22.55
CA GLN A 115 -13.57 -6.56 -21.26
C GLN A 115 -12.24 -7.19 -20.87
N ASN A 116 -11.14 -6.55 -21.26
CA ASN A 116 -9.83 -6.89 -20.74
C ASN A 116 -9.83 -6.56 -19.24
N LEU A 117 -9.52 -7.57 -18.42
CA LEU A 117 -9.19 -7.37 -17.00
C LEU A 117 -8.19 -6.23 -16.87
N PRO A 118 -8.25 -5.42 -15.79
CA PRO A 118 -7.29 -4.35 -15.59
C PRO A 118 -5.88 -4.90 -15.74
N GLU A 119 -5.04 -4.26 -16.56
CA GLU A 119 -3.64 -4.62 -16.58
C GLU A 119 -3.11 -4.45 -15.16
N THR A 120 -2.41 -5.45 -14.63
CA THR A 120 -1.81 -5.38 -13.29
C THR A 120 -0.38 -5.87 -13.37
N HIS A 121 0.40 -5.55 -12.34
CA HIS A 121 1.74 -6.11 -12.21
C HIS A 121 1.71 -7.65 -12.30
N PRO A 122 2.66 -8.30 -13.02
CA PRO A 122 2.68 -9.75 -13.19
C PRO A 122 2.62 -10.56 -11.89
N SER A 123 3.23 -10.05 -10.82
CA SER A 123 3.18 -10.67 -9.49
C SER A 123 1.76 -10.76 -8.90
N VAL A 124 0.88 -9.80 -9.21
CA VAL A 124 -0.49 -9.77 -8.67
C VAL A 124 -1.39 -10.79 -9.37
N ARG A 125 -1.21 -10.97 -10.69
CA ARG A 125 -2.00 -11.88 -11.53
C ARG A 125 -1.46 -13.31 -11.60
N SER A 126 -0.27 -13.56 -11.04
CA SER A 126 0.38 -14.88 -11.12
C SER A 126 -0.30 -15.90 -10.20
N TRP A 127 -0.99 -16.86 -10.80
CA TRP A 127 -1.61 -17.99 -10.08
C TRP A 127 -0.56 -18.91 -9.42
N VAL A 128 0.62 -19.03 -10.02
CA VAL A 128 1.73 -19.82 -9.46
C VAL A 128 2.24 -19.16 -8.17
N LYS A 129 2.50 -17.85 -8.19
CA LYS A 129 2.89 -17.10 -6.98
C LYS A 129 1.82 -17.25 -5.91
N ARG A 130 0.54 -17.16 -6.30
CA ARG A 130 -0.57 -17.35 -5.36
C ARG A 130 -0.59 -18.76 -4.74
N GLY A 131 -0.28 -19.80 -5.51
CA GLY A 131 -0.13 -21.16 -4.99
C GLY A 131 0.99 -21.28 -3.95
N ILE A 132 2.15 -20.67 -4.22
CA ILE A 132 3.28 -20.58 -3.29
C ILE A 132 2.86 -19.83 -2.01
N ASP A 133 2.17 -18.70 -2.15
CA ASP A 133 1.67 -17.93 -1.01
C ASP A 133 0.74 -18.75 -0.11
N ILE A 134 -0.20 -19.50 -0.71
CA ILE A 134 -1.12 -20.36 0.02
C ILE A 134 -0.33 -21.45 0.76
N LEU A 135 0.53 -22.19 0.07
CA LEU A 135 1.30 -23.27 0.69
C LEU A 135 2.19 -22.76 1.83
N GLY A 136 2.94 -21.69 1.61
CA GLY A 136 3.79 -21.10 2.65
C GLY A 136 2.98 -20.53 3.81
N SER A 137 1.79 -19.96 3.55
CA SER A 137 0.90 -19.50 4.61
C SER A 137 0.34 -20.63 5.46
N LEU A 138 0.02 -21.79 4.88
CA LEU A 138 -0.45 -22.96 5.62
C LEU A 138 0.66 -23.51 6.54
N VAL A 139 1.90 -23.59 6.03
CA VAL A 139 3.07 -23.98 6.83
C VAL A 139 3.30 -22.98 7.97
N GLY A 140 3.29 -21.69 7.65
CA GLY A 140 3.45 -20.62 8.64
C GLY A 140 2.36 -20.62 9.72
N LEU A 141 1.10 -20.86 9.35
CA LEU A 141 -0.02 -20.97 10.28
C LEU A 141 0.06 -22.23 11.14
N ALA A 142 0.56 -23.36 10.62
CA ALA A 142 0.80 -24.56 11.42
C ALA A 142 1.86 -24.30 12.51
N ILE A 143 2.98 -23.65 12.15
CA ILE A 143 4.01 -23.19 13.10
C ILE A 143 3.41 -22.22 14.12
N THR A 144 2.59 -21.27 13.65
CA THR A 144 1.88 -20.32 14.52
C THR A 144 1.00 -21.05 15.53
N GLY A 145 0.26 -22.09 15.12
CA GLY A 145 -0.60 -22.89 15.99
C GLY A 145 0.17 -23.64 17.07
N ILE A 146 1.30 -24.25 16.71
CA ILE A 146 2.18 -24.95 17.68
C ILE A 146 2.76 -23.97 18.70
N LEU A 147 3.24 -22.82 18.25
CA LEU A 147 3.87 -21.81 19.11
C LEU A 147 2.87 -20.90 19.85
N PHE A 148 1.58 -20.99 19.52
CA PHE A 148 0.57 -20.06 20.03
C PHE A 148 0.48 -20.09 21.55
N ILE A 149 0.33 -21.27 22.15
CA ILE A 149 0.13 -21.43 23.59
C ILE A 149 1.29 -20.81 24.41
N PRO A 150 2.56 -21.19 24.20
CA PRO A 150 3.65 -20.60 24.98
C PRO A 150 3.80 -19.09 24.75
N ILE A 151 3.61 -18.60 23.52
CA ILE A 151 3.68 -17.16 23.22
C ILE A 151 2.54 -16.40 23.94
N ALA A 152 1.32 -16.93 23.89
CA ALA A 152 0.16 -16.33 24.52
C ALA A 152 0.33 -16.22 26.04
N ILE A 153 0.84 -17.27 26.69
CA ILE A 153 1.16 -17.26 28.13
C ILE A 153 2.21 -16.19 28.42
N ALA A 154 3.32 -16.17 27.67
CA ALA A 154 4.39 -15.19 27.88
C ALA A 154 3.88 -13.74 27.75
N ILE A 155 3.04 -13.44 26.75
CA ILE A 155 2.45 -12.11 26.55
C ILE A 155 1.54 -11.72 27.71
N LYS A 156 0.68 -12.64 28.19
CA LYS A 156 -0.28 -12.40 29.27
C LYS A 156 0.38 -12.22 30.63
N VAL A 157 1.44 -12.99 30.91
CA VAL A 157 2.23 -12.85 32.15
C VAL A 157 3.02 -11.54 32.14
N ASN A 158 3.52 -11.11 30.98
CA ASN A 158 4.39 -9.93 30.91
C ASN A 158 3.63 -8.59 30.94
N SER A 159 2.39 -8.53 30.42
CA SER A 159 1.56 -7.32 30.50
C SER A 159 0.05 -7.62 30.33
N PRO A 160 -0.84 -6.88 31.00
CA PRO A 160 -2.29 -7.05 30.83
C PRO A 160 -2.78 -6.67 29.42
N GLY A 161 -3.89 -7.24 28.96
CA GLY A 161 -4.57 -6.93 27.68
C GLY A 161 -4.55 -8.08 26.65
N PRO A 162 -4.83 -7.80 25.35
CA PRO A 162 -5.04 -8.84 24.32
C PRO A 162 -3.74 -9.54 23.85
N ILE A 163 -3.87 -10.77 23.35
CA ILE A 163 -2.72 -11.54 22.79
C ILE A 163 -2.31 -10.98 21.43
N PHE A 164 -3.29 -10.62 20.61
CA PHE A 164 -3.06 -10.09 19.27
C PHE A 164 -3.07 -8.57 19.26
N PHE A 165 -2.25 -8.03 18.36
CA PHE A 165 -2.29 -6.64 17.92
C PHE A 165 -2.78 -6.61 16.48
N SER A 166 -3.55 -5.57 16.14
CA SER A 166 -4.00 -5.35 14.78
C SER A 166 -3.98 -3.88 14.40
N GLN A 167 -3.65 -3.58 13.15
CA GLN A 167 -3.60 -2.22 12.63
C GLN A 167 -4.07 -2.16 11.19
N VAL A 168 -4.70 -1.06 10.79
CA VAL A 168 -5.04 -0.84 9.38
C VAL A 168 -3.78 -0.50 8.59
N ARG A 169 -3.61 -1.14 7.43
CA ARG A 169 -2.53 -0.95 6.50
C ARG A 169 -3.08 -0.82 5.07
N CYS A 170 -2.30 -0.22 4.19
CA CYS A 170 -2.60 -0.11 2.77
C CYS A 170 -1.88 -1.23 2.01
N GLY A 171 -2.62 -1.94 1.16
CA GLY A 171 -2.12 -3.00 0.30
C GLY A 171 -2.07 -2.57 -1.16
N TRP A 172 -2.29 -3.53 -2.06
CA TRP A 172 -2.32 -3.30 -3.50
C TRP A 172 -3.34 -2.20 -3.88
N LEU A 173 -2.91 -1.25 -4.71
CA LEU A 173 -3.63 -0.02 -5.09
C LEU A 173 -4.03 0.89 -3.92
N GLY A 174 -3.45 0.70 -2.74
CA GLY A 174 -3.84 1.44 -1.54
C GLY A 174 -5.06 0.85 -0.81
N LYS A 175 -5.56 -0.32 -1.22
CA LYS A 175 -6.68 -0.99 -0.54
C LYS A 175 -6.37 -1.21 0.94
N LYS A 176 -7.25 -0.73 1.81
CA LYS A 176 -7.10 -0.89 3.27
C LYS A 176 -7.38 -2.34 3.68
N PHE A 177 -6.52 -2.90 4.54
CA PHE A 177 -6.71 -4.20 5.18
C PHE A 177 -6.18 -4.15 6.62
N ARG A 178 -6.54 -5.16 7.43
CA ARG A 178 -6.11 -5.23 8.83
C ARG A 178 -5.00 -6.27 9.00
N ILE A 179 -3.80 -5.81 9.33
CA ILE A 179 -2.65 -6.68 9.61
C ILE A 179 -2.77 -7.29 11.01
N TRP A 180 -2.33 -8.54 11.17
CA TRP A 180 -2.35 -9.25 12.46
C TRP A 180 -0.93 -9.55 12.94
N LYS A 181 -0.66 -9.26 14.21
CA LYS A 181 0.59 -9.62 14.89
C LYS A 181 0.31 -10.14 16.29
N PHE A 182 1.27 -10.84 16.89
CA PHE A 182 1.27 -10.96 18.34
C PHE A 182 1.63 -9.62 18.96
N ARG A 183 1.02 -9.32 20.10
CA ARG A 183 1.28 -8.08 20.80
C ARG A 183 2.68 -8.09 21.40
N SER A 184 3.52 -7.16 20.95
CA SER A 184 4.88 -6.94 21.46
C SER A 184 5.00 -5.68 22.32
N MET A 185 4.00 -4.79 22.29
CA MET A 185 3.98 -3.51 23.00
C MET A 185 2.91 -3.50 24.10
N LEU A 186 2.98 -2.53 25.01
CA LEU A 186 1.93 -2.26 26.00
C LEU A 186 0.58 -2.07 25.31
N ALA A 187 -0.53 -2.44 25.98
CA ALA A 187 -1.87 -2.35 25.39
C ALA A 187 -2.25 -0.93 24.95
N ASP A 188 -1.78 0.08 25.69
CA ASP A 188 -2.04 1.50 25.44
C ASP A 188 -0.94 2.18 24.60
N ALA A 189 -0.04 1.42 23.97
CA ALA A 189 1.12 1.95 23.24
C ALA A 189 0.78 2.98 22.13
N GLU A 190 -0.39 2.87 21.51
CA GLU A 190 -0.83 3.82 20.48
C GLU A 190 -1.12 5.22 21.07
N LYS A 191 -1.50 5.34 22.35
CA LYS A 191 -1.76 6.64 22.99
C LYS A 191 -0.50 7.50 23.07
N TYR A 192 0.66 6.85 23.18
CA TYR A 192 1.96 7.49 23.25
C TYR A 192 2.57 7.76 21.86
N LYS A 193 1.87 7.46 20.75
CA LYS A 193 2.43 7.63 19.41
C LYS A 193 2.82 9.08 19.13
N ALA A 194 1.98 10.04 19.52
CA ALA A 194 2.25 11.47 19.31
C ALA A 194 3.46 11.95 20.12
N GLU A 195 3.57 11.52 21.37
CA GLU A 195 4.68 11.87 22.28
C GLU A 195 6.03 11.27 21.86
N LEU A 196 6.01 10.23 21.02
CA LEU A 196 7.20 9.54 20.53
C LEU A 196 7.61 9.96 19.13
N LEU A 197 6.87 10.84 18.45
CA LEU A 197 7.30 11.40 17.16
C LEU A 197 8.65 12.14 17.29
N ASP A 198 8.87 12.78 18.45
CA ASP A 198 10.15 13.44 18.78
C ASP A 198 11.29 12.44 19.02
N MET A 199 10.99 11.15 19.20
CA MET A 199 11.96 10.05 19.34
C MET A 199 12.16 9.26 18.03
N ASN A 200 11.73 9.80 16.89
CA ASN A 200 11.99 9.18 15.60
C ASN A 200 13.48 9.31 15.25
N ASP A 201 14.19 8.19 15.18
CA ASP A 201 15.60 8.12 14.77
C ASP A 201 15.79 8.48 13.29
N LEU A 202 14.69 8.54 12.53
CA LEU A 202 14.67 8.94 11.13
C LEU A 202 14.20 10.39 11.03
N SER A 203 14.86 11.16 10.17
CA SER A 203 14.45 12.54 9.85
C SER A 203 13.19 12.62 8.99
N ASP A 204 12.75 11.50 8.41
CA ASP A 204 11.64 11.44 7.45
C ASP A 204 10.32 11.06 8.16
N PRO A 205 9.29 11.91 8.15
CA PRO A 205 8.01 11.63 8.81
C PRO A 205 7.22 10.50 8.16
N LYS A 206 7.57 10.10 6.92
CA LYS A 206 6.95 8.97 6.21
C LYS A 206 7.44 7.61 6.72
N MET A 207 8.38 7.60 7.67
CA MET A 207 8.84 6.40 8.35
C MET A 207 9.04 6.65 9.83
N PHE A 208 8.63 5.70 10.65
CA PHE A 208 8.90 5.71 12.08
C PHE A 208 9.87 4.58 12.45
N LYS A 209 10.99 4.94 13.09
CA LYS A 209 11.93 3.99 13.68
C LYS A 209 12.46 4.56 14.99
N SER A 210 12.43 3.75 16.04
CA SER A 210 13.01 4.07 17.33
C SER A 210 13.68 2.82 17.89
N GLU A 211 15.01 2.85 18.06
CA GLU A 211 15.80 1.72 18.58
C GLU A 211 15.42 1.39 20.03
N ASN A 212 15.08 2.41 20.82
CA ASN A 212 14.76 2.29 22.25
C ASN A 212 13.32 2.69 22.56
N ASP A 213 12.35 2.17 21.81
CA ASP A 213 10.93 2.44 22.03
C ASP A 213 10.49 1.90 23.43
N PRO A 214 10.11 2.79 24.38
CA PRO A 214 9.79 2.40 25.75
C PRO A 214 8.49 1.60 25.86
N ARG A 215 7.68 1.57 24.79
CA ARG A 215 6.41 0.82 24.75
C ARG A 215 6.62 -0.68 24.52
N ILE A 216 7.82 -1.09 24.10
CA ILE A 216 8.13 -2.50 23.82
C ILE A 216 8.33 -3.26 25.14
N THR A 217 7.57 -4.33 25.31
CA THR A 217 7.66 -5.20 26.49
C THR A 217 8.90 -6.10 26.45
N ARG A 218 9.31 -6.70 27.58
CA ARG A 218 10.47 -7.61 27.62
C ARG A 218 10.27 -8.83 26.71
N VAL A 219 9.08 -9.43 26.76
CA VAL A 219 8.69 -10.53 25.86
C VAL A 219 8.58 -10.01 24.41
N GLY A 220 8.04 -8.82 24.22
CA GLY A 220 7.95 -8.20 22.90
C GLY A 220 9.29 -7.97 22.21
N ARG A 221 10.33 -7.60 22.97
CA ARG A 221 11.70 -7.48 22.46
C ARG A 221 12.22 -8.82 21.93
N PHE A 222 11.95 -9.91 22.64
CA PHE A 222 12.28 -11.25 22.17
C PHE A 222 11.51 -11.59 20.89
N LEU A 223 10.18 -11.43 20.90
CA LEU A 223 9.32 -11.76 19.75
C LEU A 223 9.74 -11.01 18.49
N ARG A 224 10.03 -9.71 18.58
CA ARG A 224 10.46 -8.89 17.45
C ARG A 224 11.86 -9.26 16.95
N ARG A 225 12.79 -9.58 17.86
CA ARG A 225 14.14 -10.01 17.47
C ARG A 225 14.11 -11.32 16.69
N THR A 226 13.17 -12.20 17.00
CA THR A 226 13.00 -13.50 16.32
C THR A 226 11.92 -13.47 15.24
N SER A 227 11.33 -12.30 14.94
CA SER A 227 10.18 -12.11 14.04
C SER A 227 8.97 -13.01 14.35
N LEU A 228 8.88 -13.52 15.58
CA LEU A 228 7.78 -14.38 16.00
C LEU A 228 6.49 -13.59 16.14
N ASP A 229 6.58 -12.28 16.40
CA ASP A 229 5.41 -11.40 16.46
C ASP A 229 4.67 -11.30 15.13
N GLU A 230 5.33 -11.59 14.01
CA GLU A 230 4.76 -11.47 12.67
C GLU A 230 4.06 -12.73 12.17
N LEU A 231 4.18 -13.86 12.89
CA LEU A 231 3.57 -15.13 12.51
C LEU A 231 2.06 -15.03 12.21
N PRO A 232 1.23 -14.27 12.95
CA PRO A 232 -0.18 -14.12 12.62
C PRO A 232 -0.46 -13.50 11.24
N GLN A 233 0.52 -12.82 10.61
CA GLN A 233 0.39 -12.26 9.26
C GLN A 233 0.26 -13.33 8.18
N PHE A 234 0.65 -14.59 8.44
CA PHE A 234 0.36 -15.68 7.51
C PHE A 234 -1.14 -15.83 7.24
N TRP A 235 -2.01 -15.41 8.17
CA TRP A 235 -3.45 -15.31 7.92
C TRP A 235 -3.80 -14.27 6.84
N ASN A 236 -3.12 -13.12 6.83
CA ASN A 236 -3.29 -12.09 5.79
C ASN A 236 -2.80 -12.60 4.42
N VAL A 237 -1.72 -13.39 4.40
CA VAL A 237 -1.24 -14.07 3.19
C VAL A 237 -2.27 -15.09 2.71
N LEU A 238 -2.81 -15.93 3.59
CA LEU A 238 -3.83 -16.91 3.23
C LEU A 238 -5.11 -16.25 2.69
N LYS A 239 -5.53 -15.11 3.26
CA LYS A 239 -6.66 -14.31 2.73
C LYS A 239 -6.38 -13.62 1.40
N GLY A 240 -5.11 -13.51 1.01
CA GLY A 240 -4.68 -12.84 -0.21
C GLY A 240 -4.62 -11.31 -0.10
N GLU A 241 -4.68 -10.76 1.12
CA GLU A 241 -4.43 -9.34 1.42
C GLU A 241 -2.93 -9.02 1.32
N MET A 242 -2.09 -10.00 1.69
CA MET A 242 -0.64 -9.98 1.57
C MET A 242 -0.16 -11.15 0.70
N SER A 243 1.13 -11.12 0.39
CA SER A 243 1.92 -12.18 -0.24
C SER A 243 3.09 -12.55 0.69
N LEU A 244 3.74 -13.69 0.47
CA LEU A 244 4.98 -14.00 1.20
C LEU A 244 6.06 -12.98 0.89
N VAL A 245 6.18 -12.61 -0.40
CA VAL A 245 7.15 -11.62 -0.89
C VAL A 245 6.43 -10.47 -1.58
N GLY A 246 6.79 -9.24 -1.24
CA GLY A 246 6.18 -8.01 -1.74
C GLY A 246 6.75 -6.78 -1.05
N THR A 247 6.16 -5.62 -1.31
CA THR A 247 6.59 -4.36 -0.68
C THR A 247 6.12 -4.27 0.78
N ARG A 248 6.74 -3.40 1.60
CA ARG A 248 6.27 -3.18 2.98
C ARG A 248 4.87 -2.55 2.96
N PRO A 249 3.88 -3.07 3.73
CA PRO A 249 2.56 -2.45 3.85
C PRO A 249 2.62 -1.14 4.67
N PRO A 250 2.42 0.06 4.08
CA PRO A 250 2.37 1.30 4.85
C PRO A 250 1.06 1.44 5.65
N THR A 251 1.08 2.30 6.65
CA THR A 251 -0.12 2.83 7.31
C THR A 251 -0.87 3.78 6.36
N PRO A 252 -2.18 4.00 6.59
CA PRO A 252 -2.91 5.08 5.94
C PRO A 252 -2.23 6.44 6.12
N ASP A 253 -1.79 6.77 7.34
CA ASP A 253 -1.12 8.04 7.66
C ASP A 253 0.15 8.25 6.80
N GLU A 254 0.97 7.20 6.59
CA GLU A 254 2.14 7.27 5.71
C GLU A 254 1.71 7.56 4.26
N VAL A 255 0.67 6.88 3.76
CA VAL A 255 0.18 7.05 2.37
C VAL A 255 -0.41 8.43 2.13
N GLU A 256 -0.99 9.07 3.15
CA GLU A 256 -1.50 10.44 3.04
C GLU A 256 -0.40 11.48 2.78
N LEU A 257 0.85 11.16 3.10
CA LEU A 257 2.01 11.99 2.84
C LEU A 257 2.70 11.67 1.50
N TYR A 258 2.17 10.71 0.73
CA TYR A 258 2.82 10.27 -0.49
C TYR A 258 2.60 11.25 -1.64
N GLU A 259 3.70 11.60 -2.31
CA GLU A 259 3.63 12.20 -3.64
C GLU A 259 3.23 11.15 -4.67
N VAL A 260 2.62 11.58 -5.78
CA VAL A 260 2.09 10.67 -6.82
C VAL A 260 3.09 9.61 -7.30
N PRO A 261 4.39 9.90 -7.53
CA PRO A 261 5.35 8.86 -7.90
C PRO A 261 5.59 7.82 -6.81
N GLU A 262 5.50 8.21 -5.54
CA GLU A 262 5.76 7.33 -4.40
C GLU A 262 4.66 6.27 -4.25
N TRP A 263 3.46 6.53 -4.78
CA TRP A 263 2.38 5.55 -4.82
C TRP A 263 2.74 4.30 -5.62
N GLN A 264 3.67 4.36 -6.58
CA GLN A 264 4.09 3.21 -7.42
C GLN A 264 4.49 1.98 -6.60
N ARG A 265 4.95 2.13 -5.35
CA ARG A 265 5.24 1.01 -4.44
C ARG A 265 4.02 0.13 -4.10
N LEU A 266 2.82 0.64 -4.35
CA LEU A 266 1.53 -0.03 -4.12
C LEU A 266 0.99 -0.74 -5.38
N ASN A 267 1.78 -0.86 -6.45
CA ASN A 267 1.40 -1.61 -7.67
C ASN A 267 1.44 -3.13 -7.47
N VAL A 268 1.97 -3.62 -6.35
CA VAL A 268 2.00 -5.05 -5.99
C VAL A 268 1.35 -5.29 -4.63
N LYS A 269 1.05 -6.56 -4.33
CA LYS A 269 0.62 -6.93 -2.97
C LYS A 269 1.78 -6.73 -1.99
N PRO A 270 1.50 -6.23 -0.78
CA PRO A 270 2.50 -6.17 0.26
C PRO A 270 2.98 -7.57 0.67
N GLY A 271 4.23 -7.65 1.13
CA GLY A 271 4.90 -8.89 1.51
C GLY A 271 5.13 -9.02 3.01
N MET A 272 5.20 -10.26 3.50
CA MET A 272 5.83 -10.53 4.81
C MET A 272 7.34 -10.24 4.74
N THR A 273 7.98 -10.59 3.63
CA THR A 273 9.33 -10.15 3.29
C THR A 273 9.37 -9.43 1.95
N GLY A 274 10.51 -8.84 1.62
CA GLY A 274 10.72 -8.05 0.42
C GLY A 274 12.19 -7.68 0.25
N GLU A 275 12.51 -7.10 -0.89
CA GLU A 275 13.88 -6.66 -1.19
C GLU A 275 14.38 -5.66 -0.16
N TRP A 276 13.52 -4.72 0.25
CA TRP A 276 13.76 -3.82 1.37
C TRP A 276 14.18 -4.55 2.66
N GLN A 277 13.42 -5.56 3.10
CA GLN A 277 13.68 -6.27 4.36
C GLN A 277 15.01 -7.04 4.31
N VAL A 278 15.38 -7.55 3.15
CA VAL A 278 16.60 -8.33 2.94
C VAL A 278 17.83 -7.43 2.76
N LYS A 279 17.74 -6.38 1.94
CA LYS A 279 18.87 -5.52 1.56
C LYS A 279 18.97 -4.21 2.35
N GLY A 280 17.85 -3.65 2.80
CA GLY A 280 17.77 -2.28 3.35
C GLY A 280 18.07 -2.16 4.86
N ARG A 281 17.59 -3.11 5.68
CA ARG A 281 17.81 -3.23 7.15
C ARG A 281 18.08 -1.90 7.89
N SER A 282 19.12 -1.83 8.72
CA SER A 282 19.51 -0.65 9.49
C SER A 282 20.31 0.37 8.66
N THR A 283 20.70 0.00 7.44
CA THR A 283 21.51 0.84 6.55
C THR A 283 20.69 1.89 5.82
N VAL A 284 19.42 1.61 5.52
CA VAL A 284 18.58 2.62 4.88
C VAL A 284 18.11 3.64 5.91
N ARG A 285 18.34 4.91 5.57
CA ARG A 285 18.03 6.07 6.40
C ARG A 285 16.93 6.96 5.80
N THR A 286 16.56 6.77 4.53
CA THR A 286 15.62 7.67 3.83
C THR A 286 14.47 6.90 3.20
N PHE A 287 13.31 7.55 3.07
CA PHE A 287 12.14 6.93 2.43
C PHE A 287 12.37 6.69 0.93
N GLU A 288 13.16 7.53 0.28
CA GLU A 288 13.51 7.38 -1.12
C GLU A 288 14.30 6.10 -1.42
N GLU A 289 15.21 5.69 -0.51
CA GLU A 289 15.89 4.40 -0.60
C GLU A 289 14.93 3.21 -0.45
N VAL A 290 13.87 3.36 0.37
CA VAL A 290 12.79 2.36 0.48
C VAL A 290 12.08 2.21 -0.85
N ILE A 291 11.64 3.35 -1.42
CA ILE A 291 10.95 3.36 -2.70
C ILE A 291 11.83 2.73 -3.76
N ARG A 292 13.12 3.07 -3.82
CA ARG A 292 14.06 2.49 -4.79
C ARG A 292 14.12 0.97 -4.68
N LEU A 293 14.22 0.41 -3.47
CA LEU A 293 14.25 -1.05 -3.27
C LEU A 293 12.89 -1.70 -3.60
N ASP A 294 11.78 -1.06 -3.24
CA ASP A 294 10.43 -1.53 -3.58
C ASP A 294 10.18 -1.53 -5.10
N LEU A 295 10.65 -0.50 -5.82
CA LEU A 295 10.52 -0.42 -7.28
C LEU A 295 11.47 -1.41 -7.99
N ASN A 296 12.69 -1.57 -7.49
CA ASN A 296 13.64 -2.56 -8.02
C ASN A 296 13.07 -3.98 -7.92
N TYR A 297 12.38 -4.30 -6.81
CA TYR A 297 11.71 -5.59 -6.66
C TYR A 297 10.64 -5.80 -7.72
N GLN A 298 9.84 -4.77 -8.00
CA GLN A 298 8.78 -4.85 -9.00
C GLN A 298 9.35 -5.05 -10.40
N GLU A 299 10.33 -4.24 -10.78
CA GLU A 299 10.97 -4.30 -12.10
C GLU A 299 11.63 -5.67 -12.35
N ASN A 300 12.32 -6.21 -11.35
CA ASN A 300 13.05 -7.49 -11.46
C ASN A 300 12.22 -8.70 -11.01
N TRP A 301 10.91 -8.53 -10.82
CA TRP A 301 10.09 -9.59 -10.24
C TRP A 301 10.12 -10.86 -11.11
N SER A 302 10.46 -11.96 -10.45
CA SER A 302 10.29 -13.31 -10.99
C SER A 302 10.00 -14.28 -9.84
N LEU A 303 9.44 -15.45 -10.15
CA LEU A 303 9.23 -16.50 -9.15
C LEU A 303 10.55 -16.94 -8.51
N LYS A 304 11.64 -16.98 -9.29
CA LYS A 304 12.98 -17.26 -8.79
C LYS A 304 13.42 -16.20 -7.79
N TYR A 305 13.22 -14.93 -8.12
CA TYR A 305 13.60 -13.82 -7.24
C TYR A 305 12.82 -13.82 -5.93
N ASP A 306 11.52 -14.15 -5.96
CA ASP A 306 10.72 -14.37 -4.74
C ASP A 306 11.33 -15.48 -3.86
N LEU A 307 11.72 -16.62 -4.44
CA LEU A 307 12.34 -17.72 -3.70
C LEU A 307 13.70 -17.33 -3.10
N GLU A 308 14.51 -16.57 -3.85
CA GLU A 308 15.77 -16.02 -3.35
C GLU A 308 15.55 -15.10 -2.15
N LEU A 309 14.55 -14.22 -2.20
CA LEU A 309 14.21 -13.32 -1.09
C LEU A 309 13.69 -14.07 0.13
N ILE A 310 12.86 -15.11 -0.05
CA ILE A 310 12.42 -15.99 1.05
C ILE A 310 13.62 -16.68 1.71
N LEU A 311 14.48 -17.32 0.91
CA LEU A 311 15.67 -18.00 1.43
C LEU A 311 16.61 -17.02 2.15
N SER A 312 16.85 -15.85 1.55
CA SER A 312 17.66 -14.80 2.17
C SER A 312 17.08 -14.38 3.52
N THR A 313 15.76 -14.23 3.62
CA THR A 313 15.09 -13.88 4.88
C THR A 313 15.34 -14.93 5.95
N ILE A 314 15.16 -16.22 5.61
CA ILE A 314 15.40 -17.34 6.53
C ILE A 314 16.85 -17.35 7.01
N LEU A 315 17.81 -17.25 6.10
CA LEU A 315 19.24 -17.25 6.42
C LEU A 315 19.61 -16.10 7.35
N ILE A 316 18.99 -14.93 7.16
CA ILE A 316 19.28 -13.79 8.00
C ILE A 316 18.70 -13.97 9.42
N LEU A 317 17.52 -14.58 9.58
CA LEU A 317 16.97 -14.89 10.91
C LEU A 317 17.88 -15.81 11.74
N PHE A 318 18.67 -16.66 11.09
CA PHE A 318 19.66 -17.52 11.76
C PHE A 318 21.00 -16.83 12.08
N ARG A 319 21.29 -15.64 11.53
CA ARG A 319 22.53 -14.91 11.84
C ARG A 319 22.37 -14.16 13.16
N LYS A 320 23.14 -14.56 14.18
CA LYS A 320 23.05 -14.20 15.62
C LYS A 320 23.00 -12.69 15.99
N ASN A 321 23.29 -11.77 15.06
CA ASN A 321 23.29 -10.30 15.28
C ASN A 321 22.22 -9.54 14.46
N SER A 322 21.20 -10.23 13.95
CA SER A 322 20.35 -9.72 12.87
C SER A 322 18.97 -9.24 13.31
N GLY A 323 18.86 -8.60 14.49
CA GLY A 323 17.61 -7.97 14.91
C GLY A 323 17.12 -6.95 13.86
N ALA A 324 15.82 -6.88 13.65
CA ALA A 324 15.20 -5.81 12.86
C ALA A 324 15.07 -4.54 13.70
N TYR A 325 16.22 -3.93 14.01
CA TYR A 325 16.36 -2.59 14.58
C TYR A 325 17.64 -2.00 14.02
#